data_AF-A0A3C1BXI9-F1
#
_entry.id   AF-A0A3C1BXI9-F1
#
_cell.length_a   1.000
_cell.length_b   1.000
_cell.length_c   1.000
_cell.angle_alpha   90.00
_cell.angle_beta   90.00
_cell.angle_gamma   90.00
#
_symmetry.space_group_name_H-M   'P 1'
#
loop_
_entity.id
_entity.type
_entity.pdbx_description
1 polymer ?
#
loop_
_entity_poly.entity_id
_entity_poly.type
_entity_poly.pdbx_seq_one_letter_code
_entity_poly.pdbx_strand_id
1 'polypeptide(L)'
;ENCIRYDPENKPGVSNLMSIYAAVTGKTYAQIEQEFAGCGYGKFKPAVGDAVIEHLRPIREETGRILKDKAYLEKVYKEGAEKAGFVAEKTLRKVYKKVGFVAR
;
A
#
# COMPACT_ATOMS: atom_id res chain seq x y z
N GLU A 1 -34.63 -2.02 5.87
CA GLU A 1 -33.57 -2.97 6.30
C GLU A 1 -32.19 -2.31 6.18
N ASN A 2 -31.48 -2.10 7.30
CA ASN A 2 -30.11 -1.56 7.33
C ASN A 2 -29.08 -2.69 7.48
N CYS A 3 -29.25 -3.79 6.73
CA CYS A 3 -28.38 -4.96 6.82
C CYS A 3 -27.06 -4.73 6.06
N ILE A 4 -25.93 -5.01 6.71
CA ILE A 4 -24.59 -5.04 6.10
C ILE A 4 -24.49 -6.34 5.29
N ARG A 5 -24.48 -6.21 3.96
CA ARG A 5 -24.40 -7.33 3.03
C ARG A 5 -23.63 -6.90 1.78
N TYR A 6 -22.82 -7.79 1.24
CA TYR A 6 -22.18 -7.58 -0.05
C TYR A 6 -23.20 -7.70 -1.18
N ASP A 7 -23.50 -6.59 -1.80
CA ASP A 7 -24.38 -6.49 -2.97
C ASP A 7 -23.96 -5.24 -3.77
N PRO A 8 -23.05 -5.36 -4.74
CA PRO A 8 -22.54 -4.21 -5.47
C PRO A 8 -23.58 -3.56 -6.37
N GLU A 9 -24.62 -4.29 -6.79
CA GLU A 9 -25.69 -3.77 -7.66
C GLU A 9 -26.70 -2.95 -6.85
N ASN A 10 -27.20 -3.49 -5.74
CA ASN A 10 -28.26 -2.84 -4.95
C ASN A 10 -27.73 -2.01 -3.78
N LYS A 11 -26.48 -2.25 -3.33
CA LYS A 11 -25.84 -1.56 -2.19
C LYS A 11 -24.38 -1.19 -2.47
N PRO A 12 -24.07 -0.44 -3.55
CA PRO A 12 -22.70 -0.14 -3.96
C PRO A 12 -21.85 0.51 -2.86
N GLY A 13 -22.44 1.43 -2.06
CA GLY A 13 -21.71 2.10 -0.98
C GLY A 13 -21.36 1.18 0.19
N VAL A 14 -22.25 0.25 0.55
CA VAL A 14 -21.98 -0.74 1.61
C VAL A 14 -20.95 -1.75 1.13
N SER A 15 -21.10 -2.24 -0.10
CA SER A 15 -20.17 -3.18 -0.73
C SER A 15 -18.77 -2.60 -0.84
N ASN A 16 -18.62 -1.33 -1.21
CA ASN A 16 -17.32 -0.66 -1.21
C ASN A 16 -16.67 -0.60 0.18
N LEU A 17 -17.44 -0.21 1.21
CA LEU A 17 -16.95 -0.18 2.59
C LEU A 17 -16.59 -1.59 3.09
N MET A 18 -17.33 -2.62 2.67
CA MET A 18 -17.02 -4.02 2.96
C MET A 18 -15.72 -4.46 2.31
N SER A 19 -15.49 -4.10 1.04
CA SER A 19 -14.23 -4.38 0.34
C SER A 19 -13.05 -3.72 1.03
N ILE A 20 -13.18 -2.45 1.44
CA ILE A 20 -12.15 -1.72 2.17
C ILE A 20 -11.87 -2.41 3.51
N TYR A 21 -12.91 -2.72 4.29
CA TYR A 21 -12.78 -3.37 5.59
C TYR A 21 -12.13 -4.76 5.46
N ALA A 22 -12.52 -5.54 4.47
CA ALA A 22 -11.91 -6.83 4.15
C ALA A 22 -10.41 -6.68 3.80
N ALA A 23 -10.05 -5.70 2.98
CA ALA A 23 -8.66 -5.48 2.56
C ALA A 23 -7.75 -5.13 3.74
N VAL A 24 -8.22 -4.33 4.70
CA VAL A 24 -7.38 -3.89 5.83
C VAL A 24 -7.40 -4.84 7.03
N THR A 25 -8.44 -5.68 7.17
CA THR A 25 -8.55 -6.65 8.28
C THR A 25 -8.22 -8.08 7.88
N GLY A 26 -8.22 -8.41 6.58
CA GLY A 26 -8.07 -9.77 6.07
C GLY A 26 -9.31 -10.66 6.26
N LYS A 27 -10.42 -10.12 6.77
CA LYS A 27 -11.67 -10.86 6.98
C LYS A 27 -12.39 -11.12 5.67
N THR A 28 -13.07 -12.27 5.57
CA THR A 28 -13.94 -12.58 4.44
C THR A 28 -15.26 -11.82 4.54
N TYR A 29 -15.97 -11.67 3.43
CA TYR A 29 -17.27 -11.03 3.41
C TYR A 29 -18.28 -11.68 4.35
N ALA A 30 -18.31 -13.01 4.43
CA ALA A 30 -19.19 -13.73 5.36
C ALA A 30 -18.88 -13.42 6.83
N GLN A 31 -17.60 -13.29 7.19
CA GLN A 31 -17.20 -12.92 8.55
C GLN A 31 -17.65 -11.49 8.89
N ILE A 32 -17.55 -10.57 7.94
CA ILE A 32 -17.97 -9.16 8.12
C ILE A 32 -19.49 -9.07 8.25
N GLU A 33 -20.23 -9.80 7.41
CA GLU A 33 -21.70 -9.86 7.51
C GLU A 33 -22.15 -10.42 8.86
N GLN A 34 -21.46 -11.46 9.37
CA GLN A 34 -21.74 -12.03 10.68
C GLN A 34 -21.37 -11.06 11.83
N GLU A 35 -20.22 -10.40 11.74
CA GLU A 35 -19.74 -9.46 12.75
C GLU A 35 -20.65 -8.23 12.90
N PHE A 36 -21.23 -7.77 11.79
CA PHE A 36 -22.15 -6.64 11.77
C PHE A 36 -23.62 -7.06 11.62
N ALA A 37 -23.94 -8.34 11.87
CA ALA A 37 -25.32 -8.81 11.88
C ALA A 37 -26.15 -8.01 12.90
N GLY A 38 -27.31 -7.52 12.48
CA GLY A 38 -28.19 -6.67 13.32
C GLY A 38 -27.64 -5.27 13.60
N CYS A 39 -26.44 -4.93 13.13
CA CYS A 39 -25.88 -3.57 13.23
C CYS A 39 -26.29 -2.72 12.02
N GLY A 40 -26.51 -1.43 12.25
CA GLY A 40 -26.75 -0.47 11.17
C GLY A 40 -25.48 0.22 10.66
N TYR A 41 -25.62 1.01 9.58
CA TYR A 41 -24.52 1.75 8.96
C TYR A 41 -23.79 2.71 9.91
N GLY A 42 -24.47 3.22 10.94
CA GLY A 42 -23.88 4.11 11.95
C GLY A 42 -22.78 3.44 12.78
N LYS A 43 -22.82 2.12 12.97
CA LYS A 43 -21.75 1.36 13.64
C LYS A 43 -20.69 0.86 12.65
N PHE A 44 -21.13 0.49 11.45
CA PHE A 44 -20.24 -0.05 10.42
C PHE A 44 -19.25 1.00 9.90
N LYS A 45 -19.69 2.22 9.58
CA LYS A 45 -18.81 3.26 9.02
C LYS A 45 -17.65 3.65 9.98
N PRO A 46 -17.88 3.93 11.28
CA PRO A 46 -16.78 4.17 12.21
C PRO A 46 -15.83 2.99 12.32
N ALA A 47 -16.35 1.75 12.39
CA ALA A 47 -15.51 0.56 12.45
C ALA A 47 -14.61 0.40 11.21
N VAL A 48 -15.11 0.77 10.02
CA VAL A 48 -14.27 0.82 8.82
C VAL A 48 -13.18 1.89 8.94
N GLY A 49 -13.53 3.08 9.40
CA GLY A 49 -12.56 4.16 9.63
C GLY A 49 -11.45 3.75 10.59
N ASP A 50 -11.81 3.19 11.75
CA ASP A 50 -10.87 2.74 12.76
C ASP A 50 -9.94 1.64 12.25
N ALA A 51 -10.50 0.65 11.51
CA ALA A 51 -9.69 -0.41 10.92
C ALA A 51 -8.67 0.13 9.89
N VAL A 52 -9.06 1.11 9.08
CA VAL A 52 -8.14 1.77 8.13
C VAL A 52 -7.05 2.55 8.88
N ILE A 53 -7.42 3.28 9.94
CA ILE A 53 -6.47 4.04 10.76
C ILE A 53 -5.43 3.11 11.39
N GLU A 54 -5.86 2.02 12.01
CA GLU A 54 -4.95 1.07 12.67
C GLU A 54 -4.08 0.34 11.66
N HIS A 55 -4.62 -0.03 10.49
CA HIS A 55 -3.83 -0.66 9.44
C HIS A 55 -2.73 0.27 8.89
N LEU A 56 -3.03 1.56 8.71
CA LEU A 56 -2.08 2.54 8.18
C LEU A 56 -1.13 3.13 9.23
N ARG A 57 -1.47 3.03 10.52
CA ARG A 57 -0.66 3.52 11.65
C ARG A 57 0.81 3.09 11.59
N PRO A 58 1.15 1.77 11.51
CA PRO A 58 2.55 1.35 11.50
C PRO A 58 3.30 1.88 10.26
N ILE A 59 2.64 1.96 9.10
CA ILE A 59 3.24 2.49 7.87
C ILE A 59 3.57 3.99 8.05
N ARG A 60 2.62 4.76 8.59
CA ARG A 60 2.80 6.20 8.84
C ARG A 60 3.92 6.45 9.85
N GLU A 61 3.93 5.69 10.94
CA GLU A 61 4.93 5.82 12.01
C GLU A 61 6.33 5.46 11.51
N GLU A 62 6.46 4.35 10.78
CA GLU A 62 7.72 3.92 10.19
C GLU A 62 8.22 4.89 9.13
N THR A 63 7.32 5.40 8.28
CA THR A 63 7.65 6.46 7.32
C THR A 63 8.19 7.70 8.06
N GLY A 64 7.52 8.12 9.13
CA GLY A 64 7.97 9.24 9.96
C GLY A 64 9.32 8.99 10.63
N ARG A 65 9.60 7.75 11.07
CA ARG A 65 10.90 7.35 11.63
C ARG A 65 12.01 7.42 10.58
N ILE A 66 11.80 6.81 9.42
CA ILE A 66 12.76 6.77 8.31
C ILE A 66 13.07 8.18 7.79
N LEU A 67 12.06 9.03 7.61
CA LEU A 67 12.25 10.40 7.11
C LEU A 67 13.08 11.27 8.06
N LYS A 68 13.08 10.96 9.36
CA LYS A 68 13.91 11.67 10.36
C LYS A 68 15.35 11.15 10.39
N ASP A 69 15.60 9.94 9.92
CA ASP A 69 16.93 9.32 9.88
C ASP A 69 17.66 9.65 8.57
N LYS A 70 18.25 10.85 8.52
CA LYS A 70 18.99 11.31 7.34
C LYS A 70 20.16 10.40 6.96
N ALA A 71 20.87 9.86 7.96
CA ALA A 71 22.02 8.99 7.72
C ALA A 71 21.59 7.68 7.04
N TYR A 72 20.45 7.11 7.47
CA TYR A 72 19.87 5.96 6.81
C TYR A 72 19.45 6.26 5.37
N LEU A 73 18.80 7.40 5.12
CA LEU A 73 18.41 7.82 3.77
C LEU A 73 19.63 7.95 2.84
N GLU A 74 20.69 8.64 3.29
CA GLU A 74 21.92 8.80 2.52
C GLU A 74 22.58 7.46 2.19
N LYS A 75 22.61 6.55 3.17
CA LYS A 75 23.08 5.17 2.96
C LYS A 75 22.28 4.47 1.87
N VAL A 76 20.94 4.52 1.95
CA VAL A 76 20.06 3.88 0.95
C VAL A 76 20.26 4.49 -0.44
N TYR A 77 20.40 5.82 -0.54
CA TYR A 77 20.68 6.50 -1.82
C TYR A 77 22.00 6.05 -2.42
N LYS A 78 23.07 5.98 -1.62
CA LYS A 78 24.38 5.56 -2.09
C LYS A 78 24.37 4.11 -2.57
N GLU A 79 23.82 3.20 -1.77
CA GLU A 79 23.72 1.79 -2.14
C GLU A 79 22.85 1.59 -3.40
N GLY A 80 21.75 2.32 -3.51
CA GLY A 80 20.89 2.32 -4.69
C GLY A 80 21.62 2.81 -5.93
N ALA A 81 22.37 3.92 -5.81
CA ALA A 81 23.14 4.49 -6.90
C ALA A 81 24.27 3.56 -7.38
N GLU A 82 24.98 2.91 -6.45
CA GLU A 82 26.02 1.92 -6.79
C GLU A 82 25.44 0.73 -7.57
N LYS A 83 24.33 0.16 -7.08
CA LYS A 83 23.65 -0.97 -7.76
C LYS A 83 23.13 -0.56 -9.14
N ALA A 84 22.45 0.58 -9.23
CA ALA A 84 21.92 1.09 -10.49
C ALA A 84 23.04 1.41 -11.48
N GLY A 85 24.11 2.07 -11.01
CA GLY A 85 25.29 2.41 -11.79
C GLY A 85 25.95 1.18 -12.38
N PHE A 86 26.19 0.14 -11.58
CA PHE A 86 26.78 -1.11 -12.06
C PHE A 86 25.99 -1.77 -13.20
N VAL A 87 24.65 -1.74 -13.12
CA VAL A 87 23.78 -2.29 -14.18
C VAL A 87 23.80 -1.39 -15.41
N ALA A 88 23.65 -0.07 -15.23
CA ALA A 88 23.59 0.90 -16.31
C ALA A 88 24.91 0.94 -17.11
N GLU A 89 26.05 0.85 -16.43
CA GLU A 89 27.37 0.92 -17.05
C GLU A 89 27.59 -0.19 -18.08
N LYS A 90 27.09 -1.40 -17.82
CA LYS A 90 27.16 -2.52 -18.79
C LYS A 90 26.46 -2.17 -20.10
N THR A 91 25.30 -1.53 -20.03
CA THR A 91 24.55 -1.08 -21.20
C THR A 91 25.28 0.08 -21.88
N LEU A 92 25.75 1.05 -21.09
CA LEU A 92 26.44 2.23 -21.61
C LEU A 92 27.71 1.85 -22.39
N ARG A 93 28.52 0.92 -21.86
CA ARG A 93 29.72 0.40 -22.55
C ARG A 93 29.38 -0.23 -23.90
N LYS A 94 28.29 -0.99 -24.00
CA LYS A 94 27.84 -1.58 -25.27
C LYS A 94 27.45 -0.50 -26.28
N VAL A 95 26.74 0.54 -25.83
CA VAL A 95 26.35 1.68 -26.67
C VAL A 95 27.59 2.43 -27.15
N TYR A 96 28.51 2.77 -26.25
CA TYR A 96 29.74 3.52 -26.58
C TYR A 96 30.57 2.76 -27.63
N LYS A 97 30.75 1.45 -27.46
CA LYS A 97 31.43 0.59 -28.44
C LYS A 97 30.76 0.62 -29.81
N LYS A 98 29.42 0.61 -29.87
CA LYS A 98 28.68 0.62 -31.15
C LYS A 98 28.71 1.98 -31.85
N VAL A 99 28.74 3.07 -31.10
CA VAL A 99 28.82 4.44 -31.63
C VAL A 99 30.26 4.80 -32.06
N GLY A 100 31.26 4.08 -31.55
CA GLY A 100 32.67 4.32 -31.86
C GLY A 100 33.36 5.30 -30.89
N PHE A 101 32.76 5.53 -29.72
CA PHE A 101 33.43 6.29 -28.66
C PHE A 101 34.53 5.46 -28.01
N VAL A 102 35.64 6.13 -27.67
CA VAL A 102 36.71 5.53 -26.87
C VAL A 102 36.16 5.26 -25.47
N ALA A 103 36.34 4.04 -24.97
CA ALA A 103 35.93 3.69 -23.62
C ALA A 103 36.69 4.56 -22.60
N ARG A 104 35.98 5.03 -21.57
CA ARG A 104 36.59 5.66 -20.40
C ARG A 104 37.36 4.65 -19.58
#